data_AF-A0A0R2GYM7-F1
#
_entry.id   AF-A0A0R2GYM7-F1
#
_cell.length_a   1.000
_cell.length_b   1.000
_cell.length_c   1.000
_cell.angle_alpha   90.00
_cell.angle_beta   90.00
_cell.angle_gamma   90.00
#
_symmetry.space_group_name_H-M   'P 1'
#
loop_
_entity.id
_entity.type
_entity.pdbx_description
1 polymer ?
#
loop_
_entity_poly.entity_id
_entity_poly.type
_entity_poly.pdbx_seq_one_letter_code
_entity_poly.pdbx_strand_id
1 'polypeptide(L)' 'MIGASNFFELAVAVAIALFGTTSPAALATTVGVLTEVPVMLMLVTIANKTKTYFDK' A
#
# COMPACT_ATOMS: atom_id res chain seq x y z
N MET A 1 4.04 -9.42 9.59
CA MET A 1 3.51 -8.87 8.31
C MET A 1 3.06 -7.42 8.54
N ILE A 2 3.96 -6.53 8.94
CA ILE A 2 3.73 -5.06 9.10
C ILE A 2 4.87 -4.32 8.36
N GLY A 3 5.39 -4.96 7.30
CA GLY A 3 6.54 -4.46 6.54
C GLY A 3 6.17 -3.90 5.17
N ALA A 4 4.95 -4.19 4.67
CA ALA A 4 4.54 -3.77 3.34
C ALA A 4 4.08 -2.30 3.31
N SER A 5 3.24 -1.89 4.28
CA SER A 5 2.66 -0.55 4.26
C SER A 5 3.69 0.55 4.56
N ASN A 6 4.48 0.45 5.63
CA ASN A 6 5.47 1.49 5.97
C ASN A 6 6.55 1.75 4.89
N PHE A 7 6.79 0.77 4.01
CA PHE A 7 7.75 0.93 2.91
C PHE A 7 7.22 1.85 1.81
N PHE A 8 5.89 1.93 1.70
CA PHE A 8 5.20 2.70 0.68
C PHE A 8 5.34 4.21 0.95
N GLU A 9 5.00 4.67 2.16
CA GLU A 9 5.15 6.08 2.53
C GLU A 9 6.61 6.55 2.44
N LEU A 10 7.57 5.70 2.84
CA LEU A 10 8.99 5.98 2.69
C LEU A 10 9.39 6.10 1.20
N ALA A 11 8.87 5.22 0.34
CA ALA A 11 9.15 5.23 -1.10
C ALA A 11 8.63 6.51 -1.78
N VAL A 12 7.46 7.03 -1.37
CA VAL A 12 6.93 8.32 -1.84
C VAL A 12 7.84 9.46 -1.40
N ALA A 13 8.23 9.48 -0.12
CA ALA A 13 9.12 10.52 0.41
C ALA A 13 10.46 10.55 -0.33
N VAL A 14 11.05 9.38 -0.59
CA VAL A 14 12.31 9.25 -1.35
C VAL A 14 12.11 9.65 -2.83
N ALA A 15 11.03 9.24 -3.47
CA ALA A 15 10.76 9.59 -4.87
C ALA A 15 10.55 11.09 -5.07
N ILE A 16 9.82 11.74 -4.16
CA ILE A 16 9.64 13.20 -4.17
C ILE A 16 10.97 13.90 -3.87
N ALA A 17 11.76 13.41 -2.91
CA ALA A 17 13.04 14.00 -2.54
C ALA A 17 14.10 13.92 -3.66
N LEU A 18 14.12 12.82 -4.43
CA LEU A 18 15.11 12.60 -5.50
C LEU A 18 14.67 13.14 -6.86
N PHE A 19 13.38 13.06 -7.19
CA PHE A 19 12.88 13.36 -8.54
C PHE A 19 11.95 14.58 -8.60
N GLY A 20 11.57 15.17 -7.46
CA GLY A 20 10.62 16.27 -7.40
C GLY A 20 9.17 15.84 -7.65
N THR A 21 8.22 16.72 -7.32
CA THR A 21 6.78 16.42 -7.33
C THR A 21 6.16 16.31 -8.72
N THR A 22 6.82 16.81 -9.77
CA THR A 22 6.33 16.82 -11.15
C THR A 22 6.87 15.67 -11.99
N SER A 23 7.78 14.87 -11.44
CA SER A 23 8.39 13.76 -12.17
C SER A 23 7.42 12.58 -12.32
N PRO A 24 7.46 11.85 -13.45
CA PRO A 24 6.70 10.61 -13.64
C PRO A 24 6.94 9.57 -12.54
N ALA A 25 8.12 9.57 -11.93
CA ALA A 25 8.46 8.69 -10.81
C ALA A 25 7.63 8.99 -9.56
N ALA A 26 7.41 10.28 -9.25
CA ALA A 26 6.60 10.69 -8.11
C ALA A 26 5.13 10.30 -8.30
N LEU A 27 4.60 10.42 -9.54
CA LEU A 27 3.24 10.02 -9.89
C LEU A 27 3.04 8.50 -9.78
N ALA A 28 4.01 7.71 -10.23
CA ALA A 28 3.95 6.24 -10.10
C ALA A 28 3.94 5.81 -8.62
N THR A 29 4.75 6.45 -7.77
CA THR A 29 4.72 6.17 -6.33
C THR A 29 3.43 6.64 -5.67
N THR A 30 2.88 7.82 -5.97
CA THR A 30 1.62 8.24 -5.33
C THR A 30 0.44 7.35 -5.73
N VAL A 31 0.36 6.93 -6.99
CA VAL A 31 -0.64 5.96 -7.46
C VAL A 31 -0.49 4.62 -6.74
N GLY A 32 0.74 4.16 -6.49
CA GLY A 32 0.95 2.95 -5.70
C GLY A 32 0.36 3.05 -4.28
N VAL A 33 0.45 4.21 -3.59
CA VAL A 33 -0.13 4.38 -2.24
C VAL A 33 -1.63 4.15 -2.31
N LEU A 34 -2.24 4.80 -3.32
CA LEU A 34 -3.68 4.78 -3.52
C LEU A 34 -4.20 3.37 -3.82
N THR A 35 -3.34 2.48 -4.32
CA THR A 35 -3.68 1.06 -4.52
C THR A 35 -3.39 0.18 -3.30
N GLU A 36 -2.35 0.48 -2.54
CA GLU A 36 -1.88 -0.36 -1.43
C GLU A 36 -2.88 -0.39 -0.26
N VAL A 37 -3.38 0.78 0.15
CA VAL A 37 -4.37 0.90 1.24
C VAL A 37 -5.68 0.14 0.94
N PRO A 38 -6.36 0.31 -0.22
CA PRO A 38 -7.57 -0.44 -0.52
C PRO A 38 -7.33 -1.93 -0.69
N VAL A 39 -6.19 -2.36 -1.26
CA VAL A 39 -5.85 -3.78 -1.33
C VAL A 39 -5.69 -4.38 0.05
N MET A 40 -5.03 -3.68 0.98
CA MET A 40 -4.90 -4.12 2.37
C MET A 40 -6.26 -4.28 3.05
N LEU A 41 -7.14 -3.28 2.94
CA LEU A 41 -8.50 -3.35 3.49
C LEU A 41 -9.35 -4.45 2.84
N MET A 42 -9.16 -4.70 1.54
CA MET A 42 -9.83 -5.78 0.82
C MET A 42 -9.38 -7.15 1.33
N LEU A 43 -8.08 -7.36 1.55
CA LEU A 43 -7.54 -8.60 2.12
C LEU A 43 -8.04 -8.84 3.56
N VAL A 44 -8.06 -7.79 4.39
CA VAL A 44 -8.64 -7.89 5.75
C VAL A 44 -10.13 -8.24 5.69
N THR A 45 -10.87 -7.64 4.75
CA THR A 45 -12.28 -7.94 4.54
C THR A 45 -12.50 -9.39 4.11
N ILE A 46 -11.67 -9.90 3.20
CA ILE A 46 -11.70 -11.30 2.77
C ILE A 46 -11.39 -12.23 3.96
N ALA A 47 -10.32 -11.96 4.71
CA ALA A 47 -9.94 -12.74 5.88
C ALA A 47 -11.04 -12.78 6.94
N ASN A 48 -11.68 -11.64 7.22
CA ASN A 48 -12.82 -11.56 8.13
C ASN A 48 -14.05 -12.34 7.61
N LYS A 49 -14.31 -12.31 6.30
CA LYS A 49 -15.38 -13.10 5.67
C LYS A 49 -15.09 -14.60 5.69
N THR A 50 -13.83 -15.01 5.65
CA THR A 50 -13.42 -16.42 5.71
C THR A 50 -13.19 -16.94 7.12
N LYS A 51 -13.49 -16.16 8.18
CA LYS A 51 -13.31 -16.61 9.58
C LYS A 51 -13.98 -17.95 9.88
N THR A 52 -15.15 -18.21 9.30
CA THR A 52 -15.88 -19.48 9.44
C THR A 52 -15.14 -20.70 8.89
N TYR A 53 -14.13 -20.52 8.04
CA TYR A 53 -13.26 -21.60 7.56
C TYR A 53 -12.08 -21.90 8.52
N PHE A 54 -11.79 -21.00 9.46
CA PHE A 54 -10.74 -21.15 10.48
C PHE A 54 -11.27 -21.66 11.82
N ASP A 55 -12.58 -21.90 11.94
CA ASP A 55 -13.25 -22.41 13.16
C ASP A 55 -13.19 -23.95 13.26
N LYS A 56 -11.98 -24.51 13.14
CA LYS A 56 -11.65 -25.92 13.44
C LYS A 56 -10.29 -26.03 14.12
#